data_AF-A0A2H5Q7T4-F1
#
_entry.id   AF-A0A2H5Q7T4-F1
#
_cell.length_a   1.000
_cell.length_b   1.000
_cell.length_c   1.000
_cell.angle_alpha   90.00
_cell.angle_beta   90.00
_cell.angle_gamma   90.00
#
_symmetry.space_group_name_H-M   'P 1'
#
loop_
_entity.id
_entity.type
_entity.pdbx_description
1 polymer ?
#
loop_
_entity_poly.entity_id
_entity_poly.type
_entity_poly.pdbx_seq_one_letter_code
_entity_poly.pdbx_strand_id
1 'polypeptide(L)'
;MACLHDHSCEDHDCSSDWSLYKHIDLSKVSALNEAVPGSVKSVFKAWEQRLNSSGEHLESNDGDPELLVYIPFINREGIDFSDAQDMQAIQEWDLVENLQGVLEYQTRYSKFQSVANITLHFPDNFGGDTTQIHYIGLKGEATQLKRDVVATIVYELRPNPSDHKTKSESGGGLSHVE
;
A
#
# COMPACT_ATOMS: atom_id res chain seq x y z
N MET A 1 34.45 23.90 26.37
CA MET A 1 35.39 23.42 25.34
C MET A 1 34.81 22.14 24.77
N ALA A 2 34.83 22.01 23.45
CA ALA A 2 33.96 21.16 22.63
C ALA A 2 33.94 19.67 23.01
N CYS A 3 32.77 19.07 22.82
CA CYS A 3 32.53 17.64 22.91
C CYS A 3 33.37 16.91 21.84
N LEU A 4 34.28 16.04 22.27
CA LEU A 4 34.92 15.04 21.43
C LEU A 4 34.13 13.74 21.59
N HIS A 5 33.09 13.57 20.78
CA HIS A 5 32.48 12.27 20.54
C HIS A 5 33.01 11.81 19.18
N ASP A 6 34.01 10.95 19.21
CA ASP A 6 34.46 10.18 18.06
C ASP A 6 33.36 9.15 17.75
N HIS A 7 32.39 9.57 16.94
CA HIS A 7 31.57 8.63 16.19
C HIS A 7 32.20 8.53 14.81
N SER A 8 33.14 7.60 14.68
CA SER A 8 33.50 7.02 13.40
C SER A 8 32.23 6.40 12.81
N CYS A 9 31.48 7.18 12.05
CA CYS A 9 30.46 6.69 11.15
C CYS A 9 31.19 6.05 9.95
N GLU A 10 31.81 4.88 10.20
CA GLU A 10 32.12 3.95 9.12
C GLU A 10 30.77 3.64 8.44
N ASP A 11 30.66 4.04 7.18
CA ASP A 11 29.62 3.75 6.19
C ASP A 11 28.65 2.63 6.58
N HIS A 12 27.76 2.90 7.52
CA HIS A 12 26.59 2.07 7.68
C HIS A 12 25.70 2.45 6.52
N ASP A 13 25.44 1.47 5.65
CA ASP A 13 24.45 1.45 4.59
C ASP A 13 23.05 1.74 5.16
N CYS A 14 22.89 2.98 5.58
CA CYS A 14 21.76 3.52 6.28
C CYS A 14 20.53 3.43 5.36
N SER A 15 20.74 3.68 4.06
CA SER A 15 19.67 3.74 3.07
C SER A 15 18.89 2.43 2.88
N SER A 16 19.47 1.27 3.20
CA SER A 16 18.77 -0.01 3.00
C SER A 16 17.82 -0.39 4.12
N ASP A 17 18.08 0.04 5.36
CA ASP A 17 17.28 -0.34 6.53
C ASP A 17 15.86 0.25 6.50
N TRP A 18 15.68 1.37 5.79
CA TRP A 18 14.38 2.06 5.68
C TRP A 18 13.69 1.83 4.34
N SER A 19 14.21 0.93 3.50
CA SER A 19 13.60 0.64 2.21
C SER A 19 12.30 -0.14 2.39
N LEU A 20 11.19 0.45 1.92
CA LEU A 20 9.88 -0.21 1.93
C LEU A 20 9.71 -1.21 0.78
N TYR A 21 10.72 -1.39 -0.07
CA TYR A 21 10.64 -2.27 -1.26
C TYR A 21 10.10 -3.67 -0.92
N LYS A 22 10.56 -4.28 0.18
CA LYS A 22 10.13 -5.62 0.63
C LYS A 22 8.69 -5.68 1.14
N HIS A 23 8.07 -4.53 1.38
CA HIS A 23 6.71 -4.39 1.89
C HIS A 23 5.70 -4.02 0.81
N ILE A 24 6.15 -3.76 -0.42
CA ILE A 24 5.27 -3.49 -1.57
C ILE A 24 4.72 -4.82 -2.10
N ASP A 25 3.41 -4.89 -2.31
CA ASP A 25 2.78 -6.04 -2.97
C ASP A 25 2.93 -5.91 -4.50
N LEU A 26 4.11 -6.27 -5.02
CA LEU A 26 4.45 -6.19 -6.45
C LEU A 26 3.45 -6.93 -7.36
N SER A 27 2.72 -7.91 -6.83
CA SER A 27 1.71 -8.64 -7.61
C SER A 27 0.51 -7.77 -7.97
N LYS A 28 0.18 -6.81 -7.09
CA LYS A 28 -0.95 -5.88 -7.21
C LYS A 28 -0.55 -4.46 -7.63
N VAL A 29 0.74 -4.19 -7.81
CA VAL A 29 1.22 -2.94 -8.42
C VAL A 29 0.74 -2.87 -9.86
N SER A 30 0.32 -1.68 -10.26
CA SER A 30 -0.31 -1.40 -11.55
C SER A 30 -0.12 0.05 -11.94
N ALA A 31 -0.05 0.33 -13.25
CA ALA A 31 -0.07 1.68 -13.78
C ALA A 31 -1.21 1.86 -14.79
N LEU A 32 -1.74 3.08 -14.88
CA LEU A 32 -2.57 3.51 -15.99
C LEU A 32 -1.72 4.33 -16.95
N ASN A 33 -2.08 4.24 -18.23
CA ASN A 33 -1.38 4.87 -19.34
C ASN A 33 0.08 4.43 -19.52
N GLU A 34 0.43 3.22 -19.06
CA GLU A 34 1.72 2.62 -19.38
C GLU A 34 1.72 2.05 -20.81
N ALA A 35 2.80 2.28 -21.56
CA ALA A 35 2.96 1.78 -22.93
C ALA A 35 2.95 0.25 -22.99
N VAL A 36 3.58 -0.39 -22.00
CA VAL A 36 3.69 -1.85 -21.89
C VAL A 36 2.99 -2.31 -20.60
N PRO A 37 1.92 -3.12 -20.69
CA PRO A 37 1.20 -3.58 -19.51
C PRO A 37 2.09 -4.33 -18.52
N GLY A 38 2.09 -3.89 -17.26
CA GLY A 38 2.88 -4.47 -16.18
C GLY A 38 4.34 -3.97 -16.12
N SER A 39 4.76 -3.08 -17.01
CA SER A 39 6.11 -2.49 -17.01
C SER A 39 6.42 -1.73 -15.72
N VAL A 40 5.40 -1.18 -15.06
CA VAL A 40 5.48 -0.54 -13.74
C VAL A 40 6.19 -1.39 -12.69
N LYS A 41 6.16 -2.73 -12.78
CA LYS A 41 6.82 -3.59 -11.79
C LYS A 41 8.34 -3.52 -11.87
N SER A 42 8.89 -3.17 -13.03
CA SER A 42 10.33 -3.09 -13.28
C SER A 42 11.03 -1.93 -12.57
N VAL A 43 10.29 -0.86 -12.24
CA VAL A 43 10.85 0.33 -11.60
C VAL A 43 11.06 0.14 -10.09
N PHE A 44 10.43 -0.88 -9.51
CA PHE A 44 10.62 -1.27 -8.11
C PHE A 44 11.73 -2.30 -8.00
N LYS A 45 12.92 -1.83 -7.61
CA LYS A 45 14.13 -2.64 -7.45
C LYS A 45 14.90 -2.23 -6.19
N ALA A 46 15.93 -3.00 -5.84
CA ALA A 46 16.80 -2.63 -4.73
C ALA A 46 17.52 -1.29 -5.03
N TRP A 47 17.83 -0.53 -3.98
CA TRP A 47 18.52 0.77 -4.10
C TRP A 47 19.80 0.69 -4.92
N GLU A 48 20.57 -0.39 -4.78
CA GLU A 48 21.82 -0.64 -5.53
C GLU A 48 21.59 -0.76 -7.03
N GLN A 49 20.40 -1.22 -7.44
CA GLN A 49 20.04 -1.44 -8.85
C GLN A 49 19.36 -0.22 -9.48
N ARG A 50 19.20 0.89 -8.75
CA ARG A 50 18.47 2.08 -9.24
C ARG A 50 19.04 2.67 -10.53
N LEU A 51 20.36 2.63 -10.70
CA LEU A 51 21.08 3.12 -11.88
C LEU A 51 21.23 2.06 -12.98
N ASN A 52 20.68 0.86 -12.78
CA ASN A 52 20.70 -0.15 -13.82
C ASN A 52 19.66 0.20 -14.89
N SER A 53 20.14 0.89 -15.92
CA SER A 53 19.37 1.29 -17.12
C SER A 53 19.24 0.17 -18.16
N SER A 54 19.90 -0.98 -17.97
CA SER A 54 19.80 -2.12 -18.89
C SER A 54 18.54 -2.95 -18.70
N GLY A 55 17.75 -2.68 -17.66
CA GLY A 55 16.48 -3.34 -17.39
C GLY A 55 15.29 -2.67 -18.07
N GLU A 56 14.14 -3.31 -17.93
CA GLU A 56 12.85 -2.69 -18.28
C GLU A 56 12.60 -1.45 -17.40
N HIS A 57 11.84 -0.51 -17.96
CA HIS A 57 11.42 0.72 -17.29
C HIS A 57 9.94 0.95 -17.58
N LEU A 58 9.32 1.82 -16.79
CA LEU A 58 7.96 2.28 -17.05
C LEU A 58 8.01 3.43 -18.05
N GLU A 59 7.20 3.34 -19.09
CA GLU A 59 7.03 4.39 -20.09
C GLU A 59 5.54 4.69 -20.26
N SER A 60 5.17 5.95 -20.46
CA SER A 60 3.80 6.34 -20.79
C SER A 60 3.43 6.03 -22.23
N ASN A 61 2.15 6.00 -22.54
CA ASN A 61 1.68 5.76 -23.90
C ASN A 61 2.16 6.84 -24.88
N ASP A 62 2.25 6.49 -26.17
CA ASP A 62 2.75 7.39 -27.21
C ASP A 62 1.90 8.67 -27.32
N GLY A 63 2.56 9.83 -27.19
CA GLY A 63 1.95 11.14 -27.30
C GLY A 63 1.12 11.58 -26.09
N ASP A 64 1.17 10.84 -24.98
CA ASP A 64 0.55 11.24 -23.72
C ASP A 64 1.52 11.03 -22.54
N PRO A 65 2.01 12.11 -21.91
CA PRO A 65 2.99 12.02 -20.83
C PRO A 65 2.37 11.63 -19.48
N GLU A 66 1.04 11.55 -19.37
CA GLU A 66 0.39 11.31 -18.09
C GLU A 66 0.64 9.88 -17.60
N LEU A 67 0.96 9.70 -16.32
CA LEU A 67 1.06 8.38 -15.70
C LEU A 67 0.37 8.37 -14.34
N LEU A 68 -0.37 7.30 -14.07
CA LEU A 68 -0.92 7.02 -12.74
C LEU A 68 -0.39 5.69 -12.23
N VAL A 69 0.37 5.69 -11.14
CA VAL A 69 0.98 4.49 -10.56
C VAL A 69 0.33 4.18 -9.22
N TYR A 70 -0.23 2.97 -9.10
CA TYR A 70 -0.83 2.48 -7.88
C TYR A 70 0.07 1.45 -7.18
N ILE A 71 0.37 1.70 -5.91
CA ILE A 71 1.35 0.96 -5.11
C ILE A 71 0.68 0.49 -3.81
N PRO A 72 0.18 -0.76 -3.76
CA PRO A 72 -0.34 -1.35 -2.54
C PRO A 72 0.78 -1.90 -1.64
N PHE A 73 0.63 -1.75 -0.33
CA PHE A 73 1.47 -2.44 0.66
C PHE A 73 0.85 -3.76 1.11
N ILE A 74 1.70 -4.72 1.48
CA ILE A 74 1.27 -6.02 2.00
C ILE A 74 0.37 -5.83 3.26
N ASN A 75 -0.71 -6.61 3.34
CA ASN A 75 -1.67 -6.67 4.47
C ASN A 75 -2.80 -5.63 4.54
N ARG A 76 -3.13 -4.93 3.45
CA ARG A 76 -4.36 -4.12 3.38
C ARG A 76 -5.18 -4.44 2.12
N GLU A 77 -6.43 -4.82 2.31
CA GLU A 77 -7.44 -4.95 1.26
C GLU A 77 -8.36 -3.72 1.32
N GLY A 78 -8.68 -3.14 0.16
CA GLY A 78 -9.63 -2.05 0.04
C GLY A 78 -8.97 -0.72 -0.29
N ILE A 79 -8.87 -0.44 -1.58
CA ILE A 79 -9.32 0.79 -2.24
C ILE A 79 -9.47 0.38 -3.72
N ASP A 80 -10.62 0.66 -4.31
CA ASP A 80 -10.93 0.33 -5.70
C ASP A 80 -10.33 1.41 -6.60
N PHE A 81 -9.94 1.05 -7.83
CA PHE A 81 -9.34 1.98 -8.78
C PHE A 81 -10.24 3.17 -9.12
N SER A 82 -11.55 2.98 -8.98
CA SER A 82 -12.56 3.99 -9.25
C SER A 82 -12.44 5.19 -8.30
N ASP A 83 -11.88 5.00 -7.09
CA ASP A 83 -11.65 6.09 -6.15
C ASP A 83 -10.44 6.95 -6.55
N ALA A 84 -9.43 6.37 -7.23
CA ALA A 84 -8.15 7.04 -7.50
C ALA A 84 -8.24 8.21 -8.50
N GLN A 85 -9.27 8.23 -9.36
CA GLN A 85 -9.42 9.27 -10.40
C GLN A 85 -9.97 10.60 -9.88
N ASP A 86 -10.70 10.60 -8.75
CA ASP A 86 -11.25 11.81 -8.12
C ASP A 86 -10.49 12.20 -6.83
N MET A 87 -9.34 11.57 -6.57
CA MET A 87 -8.55 11.84 -5.36
C MET A 87 -7.78 13.14 -5.47
N GLN A 88 -8.03 14.06 -4.53
CA GLN A 88 -7.17 15.22 -4.33
C GLN A 88 -5.80 14.76 -3.82
N ALA A 89 -4.73 15.24 -4.47
CA ALA A 89 -3.36 14.97 -4.04
C ALA A 89 -3.16 15.40 -2.58
N ILE A 90 -2.72 14.46 -1.73
CA ILE A 90 -2.43 14.73 -0.31
C ILE A 90 -1.20 15.63 -0.17
N GLN A 91 -0.26 15.48 -1.11
CA GLN A 91 0.97 16.26 -1.20
C GLN A 91 1.45 16.26 -2.65
N GLU A 92 1.98 17.39 -3.09
CA GLU A 92 2.51 17.61 -4.44
C GLU A 92 3.99 18.00 -4.37
N TRP A 93 4.75 17.65 -5.41
CA TRP A 93 6.15 17.98 -5.54
C TRP A 93 6.44 18.44 -6.98
N ASP A 94 7.21 19.51 -7.12
CA ASP A 94 7.84 19.88 -8.38
C ASP A 94 9.07 19.00 -8.58
N LEU A 95 8.94 18.00 -9.45
CA LEU A 95 10.04 17.09 -9.77
C LEU A 95 11.07 17.81 -10.65
N VAL A 96 12.32 17.37 -10.56
CA VAL A 96 13.40 17.72 -11.49
C VAL A 96 14.04 16.47 -12.07
N GLU A 97 14.64 16.58 -13.25
CA GLU A 97 15.31 15.47 -13.93
C GLU A 97 16.39 14.84 -13.02
N ASN A 98 16.21 13.56 -12.68
CA ASN A 98 17.05 12.83 -11.72
C ASN A 98 17.98 11.82 -12.41
N LEU A 99 18.84 12.30 -13.31
CA LEU A 99 19.76 11.44 -14.07
C LEU A 99 20.72 10.61 -13.18
N GLN A 100 20.97 11.10 -11.96
CA GLN A 100 21.89 10.46 -11.01
C GLN A 100 21.17 9.56 -9.98
N GLY A 101 19.84 9.52 -9.98
CA GLY A 101 19.07 8.67 -9.06
C GLY A 101 19.34 8.95 -7.57
N VAL A 102 19.69 10.20 -7.22
CA VAL A 102 20.02 10.62 -5.83
C VAL A 102 18.97 11.52 -5.21
N LEU A 103 18.04 12.06 -6.01
CA LEU A 103 17.01 12.95 -5.49
C LEU A 103 15.98 12.20 -4.67
N GLU A 104 15.66 12.78 -3.52
CA GLU A 104 14.69 12.27 -2.57
C GLU A 104 13.69 13.37 -2.22
N TYR A 105 12.40 13.04 -2.25
CA TYR A 105 11.33 13.98 -1.93
C TYR A 105 10.73 13.61 -0.57
N GLN A 106 10.80 14.55 0.37
CA GLN A 106 10.30 14.32 1.73
C GLN A 106 8.77 14.36 1.77
N THR A 107 8.17 13.38 2.44
CA THR A 107 6.74 13.35 2.76
C THR A 107 6.47 14.02 4.10
N ARG A 108 5.29 14.62 4.25
CA ARG A 108 4.85 15.17 5.54
C ARG A 108 4.39 14.04 6.44
N TYR A 109 5.19 13.69 7.45
CA TYR A 109 4.88 12.60 8.38
C TYR A 109 3.42 12.61 8.88
N SER A 110 2.89 13.77 9.28
CA SER A 110 1.50 13.91 9.78
C SER A 110 0.41 13.51 8.78
N LYS A 111 0.72 13.45 7.48
CA LYS A 111 -0.21 13.06 6.42
C LYS A 111 -0.05 11.60 5.99
N PHE A 112 1.12 11.01 6.24
CA PHE A 112 1.50 9.67 5.79
C PHE A 112 1.64 8.68 6.96
N GLN A 113 0.72 8.75 7.94
CA GLN A 113 0.65 7.79 9.03
C GLN A 113 -0.21 6.59 8.64
N SER A 114 0.25 5.36 8.92
CA SER A 114 -0.51 4.13 8.71
C SER A 114 -1.02 3.93 7.26
N VAL A 115 -0.17 4.25 6.28
CA VAL A 115 -0.50 4.20 4.85
C VAL A 115 -0.65 2.76 4.36
N ALA A 116 -1.71 2.50 3.60
CA ALA A 116 -2.07 1.19 3.06
C ALA A 116 -1.67 0.99 1.60
N ASN A 117 -1.80 2.07 0.83
CA ASN A 117 -1.49 2.18 -0.57
C ASN A 117 -1.07 3.61 -0.86
N ILE A 118 -0.32 3.79 -1.93
CA ILE A 118 0.09 5.09 -2.45
C ILE A 118 -0.29 5.12 -3.92
N THR A 119 -0.93 6.21 -4.32
CA THR A 119 -1.12 6.54 -5.74
C THR A 119 -0.21 7.71 -6.06
N LEU A 120 0.61 7.55 -7.10
CA LEU A 120 1.46 8.60 -7.65
C LEU A 120 0.87 9.03 -8.99
N HIS A 121 0.63 10.32 -9.14
CA HIS A 121 0.16 10.92 -10.38
C HIS A 121 1.27 11.80 -10.96
N PHE A 122 1.63 11.52 -12.21
CA PHE A 122 2.58 12.28 -12.98
C PHE A 122 1.81 12.93 -14.13
N PRO A 123 1.35 14.19 -13.98
CA PRO A 123 0.49 14.84 -14.95
C PRO A 123 1.22 15.26 -16.23
N ASP A 124 2.51 15.53 -16.13
CA ASP A 124 3.34 16.02 -17.23
C ASP A 124 4.81 15.64 -16.98
N ASN A 125 5.66 15.88 -17.98
CA ASN A 125 7.10 15.61 -17.93
C ASN A 125 7.93 16.86 -18.27
N PHE A 126 9.22 16.65 -18.57
CA PHE A 126 10.18 17.72 -18.84
C PHE A 126 10.19 18.17 -20.32
N GLY A 127 9.05 18.10 -21.01
CA GLY A 127 8.88 18.51 -22.41
C GLY A 127 9.15 17.42 -23.44
N GLY A 128 9.10 16.14 -23.04
CA GLY A 128 9.19 14.99 -23.92
C GLY A 128 7.80 14.46 -24.33
N ASP A 129 7.74 13.66 -25.40
CA ASP A 129 6.48 13.08 -25.87
C ASP A 129 5.94 11.97 -24.93
N THR A 130 6.83 11.33 -24.17
CA THR A 130 6.50 10.26 -23.23
C THR A 130 7.24 10.44 -21.91
N THR A 131 6.64 9.96 -20.82
CA THR A 131 7.23 9.96 -19.48
C THR A 131 7.93 8.64 -19.23
N GLN A 132 9.22 8.68 -18.89
CA GLN A 132 10.02 7.50 -18.58
C GLN A 132 10.44 7.49 -17.12
N ILE A 133 10.15 6.39 -16.42
CA ILE A 133 10.50 6.18 -15.02
C ILE A 133 11.35 4.92 -14.90
N HIS A 134 12.60 5.06 -14.45
CA HIS A 134 13.53 3.94 -14.28
C HIS A 134 13.55 3.36 -12.86
N TYR A 135 13.16 4.16 -11.87
CA TYR A 135 13.26 3.79 -10.47
C TYR A 135 12.28 4.56 -9.59
N ILE A 136 11.55 3.84 -8.73
CA ILE A 136 10.78 4.42 -7.63
C ILE A 136 11.23 3.75 -6.33
N GLY A 137 11.79 4.56 -5.43
CA GLY A 137 12.17 4.14 -4.08
C GLY A 137 11.24 4.76 -3.04
N LEU A 138 10.70 3.94 -2.15
CA LEU A 138 9.92 4.38 -1.00
C LEU A 138 10.73 4.10 0.27
N LYS A 139 10.95 5.14 1.08
CA LYS A 139 11.63 5.04 2.37
C LYS A 139 10.68 5.34 3.52
N GLY A 140 10.73 4.54 4.58
CA GLY A 140 9.92 4.71 5.77
C GLY A 140 9.96 3.50 6.70
N GLU A 141 9.19 3.57 7.79
CA GLU A 141 9.07 2.47 8.73
C GLU A 141 7.78 1.67 8.47
N ALA A 142 7.94 0.39 8.16
CA ALA A 142 6.80 -0.50 7.98
C ALA A 142 6.20 -0.88 9.34
N THR A 143 4.99 -0.42 9.61
CA THR A 143 4.24 -0.85 10.79
C THR A 143 3.52 -2.16 10.51
N GLN A 144 3.86 -3.24 11.22
CA GLN A 144 3.07 -4.48 11.19
C GLN A 144 1.74 -4.26 11.91
N LEU A 145 0.72 -3.79 11.19
CA LEU A 145 -0.65 -3.91 11.67
C LEU A 145 -1.07 -5.37 11.49
N LYS A 146 -0.69 -6.24 12.44
CA LYS A 146 -1.30 -7.56 12.58
C LYS A 146 -2.79 -7.32 12.82
N ARG A 147 -3.60 -7.40 11.76
CA ARG A 147 -5.00 -7.76 11.94
C ARG A 147 -4.95 -9.21 12.39
N ASP A 148 -5.01 -9.41 13.70
CA ASP A 148 -5.48 -10.67 14.24
C ASP A 148 -6.84 -10.89 13.59
N VAL A 149 -6.87 -11.71 12.54
CA VAL A 149 -8.13 -12.22 12.02
C VAL A 149 -8.75 -12.87 13.24
N VAL A 150 -9.82 -12.27 13.77
CA VAL A 150 -10.65 -12.92 14.79
C VAL A 150 -11.28 -14.13 14.11
N ALA A 151 -10.50 -15.21 14.02
CA ALA A 151 -10.90 -16.53 13.58
C ALA A 151 -11.60 -17.22 14.75
N THR A 152 -12.65 -16.59 15.29
CA THR A 152 -13.63 -17.25 16.14
C THR A 152 -14.96 -16.50 15.98
N ILE A 153 -15.53 -16.59 14.79
CA ILE A 153 -16.99 -16.55 14.69
C ILE A 153 -17.44 -18.01 14.68
N VAL A 154 -17.51 -18.61 15.87
CA VAL A 154 -18.36 -19.79 16.06
C VAL A 154 -19.78 -19.27 16.08
N TYR A 155 -20.39 -19.12 14.91
CA TYR A 155 -21.84 -19.03 14.86
C TYR A 155 -22.34 -20.48 14.92
N GLU A 156 -22.74 -20.91 16.11
CA GLU A 156 -23.26 -22.24 16.40
C GLU A 156 -24.61 -22.49 15.69
N LEU A 157 -24.58 -22.74 14.37
CA LEU A 157 -25.74 -23.24 13.63
C LEU A 157 -25.86 -24.76 13.78
N ARG A 158 -26.03 -25.22 15.02
CA ARG A 158 -26.77 -26.45 15.28
C ARG A 158 -28.06 -26.05 15.98
N PRO A 159 -29.23 -26.13 15.32
CA PRO A 159 -30.49 -25.98 16.04
C PRO A 159 -30.52 -27.04 17.13
N ASN A 160 -30.51 -26.61 18.39
CA ASN A 160 -30.69 -27.50 19.54
C ASN A 160 -32.21 -27.66 19.73
N PRO A 161 -32.80 -28.84 19.43
CA PRO A 161 -34.25 -29.05 19.46
C PRO A 161 -34.85 -29.08 20.89
N SER A 162 -34.12 -28.64 21.91
CA SER A 162 -34.54 -28.69 23.32
C SER A 162 -35.03 -27.35 23.89
N ASP A 163 -35.01 -26.24 23.15
CA ASP A 163 -35.40 -24.92 23.68
C ASP A 163 -36.86 -24.49 23.40
N HIS A 164 -37.69 -25.37 22.86
CA HIS A 164 -39.14 -25.14 22.85
C HIS A 164 -39.79 -25.75 24.10
N LYS A 165 -39.71 -25.04 25.24
CA LYS A 165 -40.68 -25.23 26.33
C LYS A 165 -41.85 -24.28 26.12
N THR A 166 -42.93 -24.78 25.52
CA THR A 166 -44.23 -24.14 25.64
C THR A 166 -44.67 -24.23 27.09
N LYS A 167 -44.95 -23.08 27.72
CA LYS A 167 -45.54 -23.02 29.05
C LYS A 167 -46.92 -23.70 28.98
N SER A 168 -47.07 -24.82 29.69
CA SER A 168 -48.37 -25.36 30.06
C SER A 168 -49.10 -24.30 30.87
N GLU A 169 -50.13 -23.71 30.27
CA GLU A 169 -51.11 -22.91 31.00
C GLU A 169 -51.90 -23.83 31.92
N SER A 170 -51.95 -23.43 33.19
CA SER A 170 -52.75 -24.06 34.22
C SER A 170 -54.23 -23.73 34.00
N GLY A 171 -55.05 -24.76 33.83
CA GLY A 171 -56.51 -24.68 33.89
C GLY A 171 -57.05 -25.86 34.68
N GLY A 172 -57.29 -25.66 35.98
CA GLY A 172 -57.86 -26.66 36.87
C GLY A 172 -59.36 -26.89 36.61
N GLY A 173 -59.81 -28.13 36.86
CA GLY A 173 -61.22 -28.50 36.86
C GLY A 173 -61.41 -29.98 37.19
N LEU A 174 -61.77 -30.27 38.43
CA LEU A 174 -62.03 -31.59 39.01
C LEU A 174 -63.32 -32.22 38.44
N SER A 175 -63.33 -33.55 38.24
CA SER A 175 -64.26 -34.49 38.92
C SER A 175 -64.14 -35.92 38.38
N HIS A 176 -63.69 -36.85 39.23
CA HIS A 176 -64.11 -38.26 39.19
C HIS A 176 -64.21 -38.74 40.64
N VAL A 177 -65.41 -39.10 41.08
CA VAL A 177 -65.65 -40.09 42.14
C VAL A 177 -66.94 -40.85 41.83
N GLU A 178 -66.76 -42.18 41.78
CA GLU A 178 -67.70 -43.32 41.93
C GLU A 178 -68.88 -43.48 40.95
#